data_AF-A0A078L0S9-F1
#
_entry.id   AF-A0A078L0S9-F1
#
_cell.length_a   1.000
_cell.length_b   1.000
_cell.length_c   1.000
_cell.angle_alpha   90.00
_cell.angle_beta   90.00
_cell.angle_gamma   90.00
#
_symmetry.space_group_name_H-M   'P 1'
#
loop_
_entity.id
_entity.type
_entity.pdbx_description
1 polymer ?
#
loop_
_entity_poly.entity_id
_entity_poly.type
_entity_poly.pdbx_seq_one_letter_code
_entity_poly.pdbx_strand_id
1 'polypeptide(L)'
;MPQLHVFLGPSLDLEHAQKILPNGHFHPPIQCGDIIRLMRLNPQTIVIIDGLYETTPAVWHKEILLALEAGIAVWGAASMGALRAAELHFFGMRGIGEIFHAFKDGKLSDDDEVAVLHLSKKENYQAINEAMVNIRATCELACSQGLLAEDAKNNLINYCKSQFYPYRSLKKAIQHFAKSAVEDYSAFALWLDKEGIVDLKRKDAIMLLEHLQQVAPQQIPAQSEPMNPMTCFLRELIFFANTTPFNYDAAWLPEKDKLLQELHKQSPLEYMLVAELATFLQRLAIFSSQDKKLIDNAVLLDYIEKNQLYSPEIDFTVCKDHPHLIELYSLICQAICLNHLKTETLEEYLPAIAHYYALPQALVVNCQQILRAILVIIFSINQHLELPGLSISPKLLSHHLKQIKNWRHYSTEQFKHWLHETPVSRQIFKSFLYSYIQTSSVYLLGTIKMNYYQWIYDAYSIHNQTRLFSLLSREEVAAERTAK
;
A
#
# COMPACT_ATOMS: atom_id res chain seq x y z
N MET A 1 -11.49 -9.78 17.98
CA MET A 1 -11.68 -8.37 18.40
C MET A 1 -11.57 -7.48 17.16
N PRO A 2 -12.22 -6.32 17.17
CA PRO A 2 -12.02 -5.25 16.19
C PRO A 2 -10.54 -4.96 15.99
N GLN A 3 -10.03 -5.01 14.75
CA GLN A 3 -8.65 -4.61 14.48
C GLN A 3 -8.62 -3.09 14.27
N LEU A 4 -8.19 -2.37 15.30
CA LEU A 4 -8.02 -0.92 15.30
C LEU A 4 -6.55 -0.60 14.99
N HIS A 5 -6.34 0.15 13.92
CA HIS A 5 -5.01 0.50 13.42
C HIS A 5 -4.73 2.00 13.55
N VAL A 6 -3.58 2.37 14.11
CA VAL A 6 -3.22 3.77 14.41
C VAL A 6 -1.92 4.14 13.72
N PHE A 7 -1.94 5.16 12.85
CA PHE A 7 -0.75 5.76 12.25
C PHE A 7 -0.24 6.90 13.13
N LEU A 8 0.96 6.74 13.69
CA LEU A 8 1.50 7.60 14.75
C LEU A 8 2.98 7.94 14.50
N GLY A 9 3.38 9.16 14.88
CA GLY A 9 4.78 9.59 14.91
C GLY A 9 5.02 10.70 15.92
N PRO A 10 5.44 11.91 15.50
CA PRO A 10 5.93 12.94 16.42
C PRO A 10 4.89 13.48 17.41
N SER A 11 3.58 13.33 17.14
CA SER A 11 2.55 13.97 17.97
C SER A 11 2.38 13.30 19.33
N LEU A 12 2.65 12.00 19.44
CA LEU A 12 2.60 11.25 20.70
C LEU A 12 3.54 10.05 20.59
N ASP A 13 4.33 9.81 21.62
CA ASP A 13 5.24 8.67 21.62
C ASP A 13 4.50 7.33 21.74
N LEU A 14 5.06 6.31 21.11
CA LEU A 14 4.44 4.98 21.02
C LEU A 14 4.17 4.35 22.40
N GLU A 15 5.06 4.55 23.37
CA GLU A 15 4.92 3.97 24.71
C GLU A 15 3.67 4.51 25.42
N HIS A 16 3.47 5.83 25.40
CA HIS A 16 2.26 6.42 25.98
C HIS A 16 1.00 6.04 25.20
N ALA A 17 1.06 6.01 23.87
CA ALA A 17 -0.08 5.61 23.04
C ALA A 17 -0.52 4.16 23.34
N GLN A 18 0.42 3.23 23.52
CA GLN A 18 0.15 1.84 23.89
C GLN A 18 -0.43 1.70 25.30
N LYS A 19 -0.05 2.56 26.25
CA LYS A 19 -0.66 2.58 27.60
C LYS A 19 -2.12 2.99 27.55
N ILE A 20 -2.47 3.97 26.70
CA ILE A 20 -3.86 4.43 26.53
C ILE A 20 -4.69 3.40 25.76
N LEU A 21 -4.15 2.88 24.66
CA LEU A 21 -4.85 1.97 23.76
C LEU A 21 -4.05 0.66 23.55
N PRO A 22 -4.04 -0.25 24.55
CA PRO A 22 -3.21 -1.46 24.52
C PRO A 22 -3.61 -2.46 23.43
N ASN A 23 -4.86 -2.41 22.97
CA ASN A 23 -5.38 -3.27 21.90
C ASN A 23 -5.21 -2.65 20.49
N GLY A 24 -4.55 -1.48 20.39
CA GLY A 24 -4.29 -0.80 19.13
C GLY A 24 -3.08 -1.38 18.39
N HIS A 25 -3.22 -1.56 17.08
CA HIS A 25 -2.10 -1.88 16.19
C HIS A 25 -1.47 -0.59 15.69
N PHE A 26 -0.27 -0.27 16.17
CA PHE A 26 0.42 0.98 15.84
C PHE A 26 1.34 0.84 14.62
N HIS A 27 1.23 1.80 13.72
CA HIS A 27 1.96 1.96 12.48
C HIS A 27 2.84 3.22 12.55
N PRO A 28 3.91 3.29 11.73
CA PRO A 28 4.56 4.55 11.37
C PRO A 28 3.58 5.66 10.93
N PRO A 29 4.03 6.91 10.80
CA PRO A 29 3.20 7.97 10.21
C PRO A 29 2.73 7.59 8.81
N ILE A 30 1.47 7.92 8.50
CA ILE A 30 0.81 7.50 7.27
C ILE A 30 1.44 8.17 6.03
N GLN A 31 1.50 7.43 4.94
CA GLN A 31 1.88 7.93 3.61
C GLN A 31 0.95 7.35 2.53
N CYS A 32 1.06 7.88 1.30
CA CYS A 32 0.33 7.38 0.14
C CYS A 32 0.53 5.87 -0.04
N GLY A 33 -0.56 5.14 -0.24
CA GLY A 33 -0.61 3.68 -0.40
C GLY A 33 -0.84 2.91 0.90
N ASP A 34 -0.66 3.53 2.07
CA ASP A 34 -0.69 2.82 3.35
C ASP A 34 -2.10 2.32 3.73
N ILE A 35 -3.14 3.13 3.47
CA ILE A 35 -4.52 2.72 3.75
C ILE A 35 -4.86 1.51 2.90
N ILE A 36 -4.61 1.55 1.59
CA ILE A 36 -4.93 0.44 0.69
C ILE A 36 -4.17 -0.83 1.09
N ARG A 37 -2.87 -0.71 1.38
CA ARG A 37 -2.06 -1.82 1.88
C ARG A 37 -2.64 -2.40 3.17
N LEU A 38 -3.12 -1.56 4.08
CA LEU A 38 -3.74 -1.97 5.32
C LEU A 38 -5.07 -2.71 5.11
N MET A 39 -5.83 -2.43 4.04
CA MET A 39 -7.13 -3.08 3.78
C MET A 39 -7.05 -4.61 3.70
N ARG A 40 -5.88 -5.18 3.34
CA ARG A 40 -5.65 -6.64 3.33
C ARG A 40 -5.81 -7.30 4.71
N LEU A 41 -5.66 -6.51 5.77
CA LEU A 41 -5.84 -6.93 7.17
C LEU A 41 -7.31 -6.89 7.63
N ASN A 42 -8.23 -6.42 6.78
CA ASN A 42 -9.64 -6.21 7.10
C ASN A 42 -9.83 -5.34 8.36
N PRO A 43 -9.24 -4.12 8.40
CA PRO A 43 -9.35 -3.25 9.55
C PRO A 43 -10.81 -2.85 9.79
N GLN A 44 -11.22 -2.74 11.06
CA GLN A 44 -12.54 -2.18 11.39
C GLN A 44 -12.44 -0.67 11.63
N THR A 45 -11.28 -0.21 12.09
CA THR A 45 -11.05 1.19 12.40
C THR A 45 -9.63 1.58 12.03
N ILE A 46 -9.50 2.70 11.33
CA ILE A 46 -8.23 3.34 10.98
C ILE A 46 -8.18 4.69 11.68
N VAL A 47 -7.09 4.95 12.38
CA VAL A 47 -6.83 6.19 13.09
C VAL A 47 -5.61 6.84 12.48
N ILE A 48 -5.74 8.08 12.04
CA ILE A 48 -4.66 8.87 11.48
C ILE A 48 -4.32 9.95 12.51
N ILE A 49 -3.13 9.89 13.11
CA ILE A 49 -2.61 10.97 13.94
C ILE A 49 -1.59 11.74 13.10
N ASP A 50 -0.52 11.06 12.70
CA ASP A 50 0.59 11.65 11.94
C ASP A 50 0.70 11.08 10.53
N GLY A 51 1.29 11.88 9.64
CA GLY A 51 1.64 11.46 8.28
C GLY A 51 2.90 12.13 7.74
N LEU A 52 3.48 11.50 6.72
CA LEU A 52 4.68 11.97 6.03
C LEU A 52 4.30 12.81 4.80
N TYR A 53 5.13 13.81 4.48
CA TYR A 53 4.98 14.65 3.29
C TYR A 53 6.36 15.18 2.84
N GLU A 54 6.40 15.97 1.77
CA GLU A 54 7.60 16.48 1.06
C GLU A 54 8.48 15.41 0.39
N THR A 55 9.07 14.51 1.17
CA THR A 55 9.97 13.46 0.66
C THR A 55 9.22 12.25 0.14
N THR A 56 7.97 12.09 0.56
CA THR A 56 7.05 11.05 0.10
C THR A 56 5.67 11.66 -0.10
N PRO A 57 4.87 11.19 -1.07
CA PRO A 57 3.50 11.65 -1.22
C PRO A 57 2.69 11.38 0.06
N ALA A 58 2.02 12.42 0.57
CA ALA A 58 1.09 12.30 1.69
C ALA A 58 -0.09 11.39 1.33
N VAL A 59 -0.78 10.85 2.34
CA VAL A 59 -2.00 10.06 2.14
C VAL A 59 -3.02 10.83 1.29
N TRP A 60 -3.57 10.18 0.28
CA TRP A 60 -4.53 10.80 -0.63
C TRP A 60 -5.94 10.73 -0.05
N HIS A 61 -6.74 11.78 -0.27
CA HIS A 61 -8.16 11.78 0.09
C HIS A 61 -8.92 10.57 -0.46
N LYS A 62 -8.58 10.17 -1.69
CA LYS A 62 -9.20 9.01 -2.34
C LYS A 62 -8.93 7.69 -1.63
N GLU A 63 -7.83 7.54 -0.90
CA GLU A 63 -7.59 6.32 -0.13
C GLU A 63 -8.48 6.28 1.11
N ILE A 64 -8.67 7.43 1.76
CA ILE A 64 -9.57 7.55 2.91
C ILE A 64 -11.02 7.32 2.47
N LEU A 65 -11.44 7.93 1.36
CA LEU A 65 -12.76 7.70 0.78
C LEU A 65 -12.99 6.22 0.45
N LEU A 66 -11.97 5.53 -0.09
CA LEU A 66 -12.05 4.09 -0.35
C LEU A 66 -12.26 3.28 0.93
N ALA A 67 -11.57 3.62 2.02
CA ALA A 67 -11.78 2.96 3.30
C ALA A 67 -13.20 3.20 3.86
N LEU A 68 -13.70 4.44 3.76
CA LEU A 68 -15.06 4.79 4.18
C LEU A 68 -16.13 4.04 3.37
N GLU A 69 -15.98 3.94 2.05
CA GLU A 69 -16.87 3.15 1.17
C GLU A 69 -16.86 1.67 1.53
N ALA A 70 -15.72 1.13 1.96
CA ALA A 70 -15.59 -0.24 2.46
C ALA A 70 -16.19 -0.44 3.86
N GLY A 71 -16.83 0.59 4.44
CA GLY A 71 -17.46 0.54 5.76
C GLY A 71 -16.47 0.62 6.93
N ILE A 72 -15.22 1.00 6.68
CA ILE A 72 -14.18 1.12 7.70
C ILE A 72 -14.32 2.48 8.39
N ALA A 73 -14.34 2.47 9.73
CA ALA A 73 -14.36 3.71 10.49
C ALA A 73 -13.00 4.42 10.41
N VAL A 74 -12.97 5.65 9.89
CA VAL A 74 -11.74 6.45 9.81
C VAL A 74 -11.81 7.64 10.75
N TRP A 75 -10.83 7.76 11.64
CA TRP A 75 -10.69 8.85 12.61
C TRP A 75 -9.41 9.65 12.38
N GLY A 76 -9.43 10.94 12.71
CA GLY A 76 -8.28 11.83 12.61
C GLY A 76 -8.14 12.83 13.77
N ALA A 77 -6.90 13.11 14.18
CA ALA A 77 -6.57 14.14 15.18
C ALA A 77 -5.15 14.71 14.99
N ALA A 78 -4.83 15.76 15.75
CA ALA A 78 -3.51 16.35 15.97
C ALA A 78 -2.76 16.94 14.77
N SER A 79 -2.38 16.12 13.79
CA SER A 79 -1.44 16.49 12.73
C SER A 79 -2.13 16.35 11.37
N MET A 80 -1.54 15.61 10.44
CA MET A 80 -2.17 15.25 9.16
C MET A 80 -3.57 14.61 9.34
N GLY A 81 -3.78 13.91 10.46
CA GLY A 81 -5.08 13.34 10.81
C GLY A 81 -6.19 14.38 10.98
N ALA A 82 -5.92 15.46 11.73
CA ALA A 82 -6.88 16.53 11.94
C ALA A 82 -7.23 17.25 10.63
N LEU A 83 -6.21 17.53 9.80
CA LEU A 83 -6.39 18.16 8.48
C LEU A 83 -7.30 17.30 7.58
N ARG A 84 -6.95 16.00 7.41
CA ARG A 84 -7.75 15.08 6.59
C ARG A 84 -9.16 14.88 7.13
N ALA A 85 -9.33 14.83 8.44
CA ALA A 85 -10.65 14.77 9.06
C ALA A 85 -11.48 16.01 8.74
N ALA A 86 -10.90 17.21 8.82
CA ALA A 86 -11.61 18.45 8.50
C ALA A 86 -12.07 18.48 7.04
N GLU A 87 -11.21 18.06 6.11
CA GLU A 87 -11.51 18.01 4.68
C GLU A 87 -12.56 16.93 4.32
N LEU A 88 -12.58 15.81 5.05
CA LEU A 88 -13.40 14.64 4.72
C LEU A 88 -14.56 14.38 5.68
N HIS A 89 -14.82 15.28 6.63
CA HIS A 89 -15.89 15.06 7.63
C HIS A 89 -17.27 14.91 7.00
N PHE A 90 -17.54 15.65 5.90
CA PHE A 90 -18.80 15.56 5.17
C PHE A 90 -19.01 14.19 4.51
N PHE A 91 -17.92 13.45 4.25
CA PHE A 91 -17.93 12.10 3.68
C PHE A 91 -17.94 10.99 4.75
N GLY A 92 -17.88 11.35 6.04
CA GLY A 92 -17.98 10.41 7.16
C GLY A 92 -16.69 10.13 7.93
N MET A 93 -15.56 10.73 7.55
CA MET A 93 -14.35 10.71 8.40
C MET A 93 -14.62 11.49 9.69
N ARG A 94 -14.15 11.00 10.83
CA ARG A 94 -14.45 11.60 12.14
C ARG A 94 -13.22 12.29 12.70
N GLY A 95 -13.34 13.55 13.06
CA GLY A 95 -12.27 14.30 13.70
C GLY A 95 -12.48 14.47 15.19
N ILE A 96 -11.39 14.44 15.97
CA ILE A 96 -11.36 14.78 17.39
C ILE A 96 -10.22 15.77 17.66
N GLY A 97 -10.46 16.68 18.59
CA GLY A 97 -9.46 17.61 19.08
C GLY A 97 -9.62 19.04 18.58
N GLU A 98 -8.93 19.96 19.24
CA GLU A 98 -9.00 21.38 18.96
C GLU A 98 -8.47 21.72 17.56
N ILE A 99 -7.43 21.03 17.09
CA ILE A 99 -6.82 21.26 15.77
C ILE A 99 -7.80 20.87 14.66
N PHE A 100 -8.51 19.76 14.81
CA PHE A 100 -9.56 19.37 13.86
C PHE A 100 -10.66 20.43 13.78
N HIS A 101 -11.17 20.89 14.93
CA HIS A 101 -12.19 21.94 14.96
C HIS A 101 -11.68 23.24 14.35
N ALA A 102 -10.42 23.60 14.60
CA ALA A 102 -9.82 24.80 14.05
C ALA A 102 -9.74 24.77 12.51
N PHE A 103 -9.38 23.63 11.89
CA PHE A 103 -9.46 23.48 10.43
C PHE A 103 -10.89 23.43 9.92
N LYS A 104 -11.77 22.64 10.55
CA LYS A 104 -13.16 22.47 10.14
C LYS A 104 -13.92 23.81 10.13
N ASP A 105 -13.68 24.64 11.15
CA ASP A 105 -14.34 25.94 11.30
C ASP A 105 -13.64 27.06 10.50
N GLY A 106 -12.57 26.73 9.74
CA GLY A 106 -11.81 27.69 8.93
C GLY A 106 -10.93 28.66 9.72
N LYS A 107 -10.69 28.41 11.01
CA LYS A 107 -9.73 29.19 11.83
C LYS A 107 -8.29 28.93 11.40
N LEU A 108 -8.01 27.73 10.91
CA LEU A 108 -6.77 27.34 10.26
C LEU A 108 -7.09 26.93 8.82
N SER A 109 -6.27 27.36 7.86
CA SER A 109 -6.40 27.01 6.44
C SER A 109 -5.12 26.42 5.84
N ASP A 110 -3.97 26.68 6.46
CA ASP A 110 -2.68 26.32 5.88
C ASP A 110 -2.20 24.97 6.40
N ASP A 111 -1.80 24.07 5.50
CA ASP A 111 -1.28 22.74 5.85
C ASP A 111 -0.04 22.80 6.77
N ASP A 112 0.73 23.87 6.66
CA ASP A 112 1.96 24.08 7.44
C ASP A 112 1.70 24.38 8.92
N GLU A 113 0.44 24.55 9.34
CA GLU A 113 0.08 24.81 10.74
C GLU A 113 0.46 23.62 11.64
N VAL A 114 0.36 22.41 11.10
CA VAL A 114 0.66 21.14 11.80
C VAL A 114 2.02 20.55 11.42
N ALA A 115 2.71 21.14 10.45
CA ALA A 115 3.98 20.69 9.91
C ALA A 115 5.12 20.73 10.94
N VAL A 116 5.87 19.63 11.02
CA VAL A 116 7.13 19.53 11.78
C VAL A 116 8.14 18.71 10.99
N LEU A 117 9.41 19.05 11.12
CA LEU A 117 10.52 18.14 10.87
C LEU A 117 10.64 17.19 12.05
N HIS A 118 10.93 15.94 11.76
CA HIS A 118 11.16 14.92 12.75
C HIS A 118 12.34 14.03 12.36
N LEU A 119 12.94 13.38 13.36
CA LEU A 119 13.98 12.40 13.14
C LEU A 119 13.42 11.12 12.48
N SER A 120 14.31 10.18 12.16
CA SER A 120 13.90 8.94 11.54
C SER A 120 13.13 8.04 12.50
N LYS A 121 12.65 6.90 11.98
CA LYS A 121 12.01 5.86 12.80
C LYS A 121 12.91 5.37 13.95
N LYS A 122 14.24 5.32 13.74
CA LYS A 122 15.18 4.82 14.77
C LYS A 122 15.20 5.71 16.02
N GLU A 123 14.88 6.98 15.86
CA GLU A 123 14.77 7.99 16.89
C GLU A 123 13.30 8.31 17.22
N ASN A 124 12.40 7.35 16.98
CA ASN A 124 10.97 7.42 17.31
C ASN A 124 10.26 8.66 16.74
N TYR A 125 10.69 9.16 15.59
CA TYR A 125 10.10 10.34 14.95
C TYR A 125 10.09 11.58 15.86
N GLN A 126 11.07 11.76 16.74
CA GLN A 126 11.14 12.94 17.59
C GLN A 126 11.12 14.23 16.76
N ALA A 127 10.21 15.16 17.09
CA ALA A 127 10.13 16.46 16.44
C ALA A 127 11.37 17.33 16.71
N ILE A 128 11.83 18.05 15.68
CA ILE A 128 13.03 18.89 15.71
C ILE A 128 12.67 20.37 15.85
N ASN A 129 11.47 20.76 15.39
CA ASN A 129 10.94 22.12 15.49
C ASN A 129 9.52 22.12 16.08
N GLU A 130 9.05 23.32 16.40
CA GLU A 130 7.72 23.54 16.94
C GLU A 130 6.68 23.67 15.80
N ALA A 131 5.53 23.01 15.96
CA ALA A 131 4.38 23.21 15.09
C ALA A 131 3.75 24.59 15.34
N MET A 132 3.18 25.21 14.31
CA MET A 132 2.58 26.54 14.44
C MET A 132 1.37 26.53 15.40
N VAL A 133 0.57 25.45 15.38
CA VAL A 133 -0.54 25.26 16.33
C VAL A 133 -0.08 25.26 17.79
N ASN A 134 1.06 24.65 18.09
CA ASN A 134 1.62 24.63 19.45
C ASN A 134 2.15 26.01 19.84
N ILE A 135 2.76 26.74 18.90
CA ILE A 135 3.19 28.14 19.11
C ILE A 135 1.99 29.03 19.44
N ARG A 136 0.92 28.97 18.63
CA ARG A 136 -0.31 29.75 18.86
C ARG A 136 -0.93 29.43 20.21
N ALA A 137 -1.08 28.14 20.54
CA ALA A 137 -1.64 27.70 21.83
C ALA A 137 -0.80 28.19 23.03
N THR A 138 0.52 28.16 22.90
CA THR A 138 1.44 28.65 23.95
C THR A 138 1.30 30.15 24.16
N CYS A 139 1.31 30.92 23.06
CA CYS A 139 1.14 32.37 23.09
C CYS A 139 -0.23 32.79 23.63
N GLU A 140 -1.30 32.08 23.27
CA GLU A 140 -2.65 32.33 23.77
C GLU A 140 -2.77 32.05 25.27
N LEU A 141 -2.22 30.93 25.75
CA LEU A 141 -2.19 30.61 27.17
C LEU A 141 -1.43 31.68 27.96
N ALA A 142 -0.26 32.09 27.49
CA ALA A 142 0.53 33.13 28.14
C ALA A 142 -0.21 34.48 28.18
N CYS A 143 -0.91 34.85 27.10
CA CYS A 143 -1.74 36.05 27.06
C CYS A 143 -2.89 35.97 28.07
N SER A 144 -3.57 34.82 28.17
CA SER A 144 -4.66 34.60 29.14
C SER A 144 -4.19 34.67 30.60
N GLN A 145 -2.91 34.38 30.85
CA GLN A 145 -2.27 34.48 32.16
C GLN A 145 -1.67 35.87 32.45
N GLY A 146 -1.81 36.82 31.52
CA GLY A 146 -1.25 38.18 31.64
C GLY A 146 0.26 38.26 31.48
N LEU A 147 0.92 37.22 30.95
CA LEU A 147 2.37 37.18 30.71
C LEU A 147 2.77 37.86 29.39
N LEU A 148 1.82 37.99 28.47
CA LEU A 148 1.97 38.69 27.20
C LEU A 148 0.79 39.65 27.01
N ALA A 149 1.08 40.85 26.50
CA ALA A 149 0.05 41.70 25.91
C ALA A 149 -0.37 41.16 24.54
N GLU A 150 -1.58 41.51 24.09
CA GLU A 150 -2.15 41.05 22.81
C GLU A 150 -1.25 41.40 21.61
N ASP A 151 -0.65 42.60 21.59
CA ASP A 151 0.26 43.02 20.52
C ASP A 151 1.57 42.20 20.52
N ALA A 152 2.13 41.93 21.70
CA ALA A 152 3.33 41.11 21.86
C ALA A 152 3.08 39.66 21.40
N LYS A 153 1.92 39.10 21.75
CA LYS A 153 1.44 37.79 21.28
C LYS A 153 1.40 37.74 19.75
N ASN A 154 0.74 38.73 19.13
CA ASN A 154 0.58 38.79 17.68
C ASN A 154 1.90 38.97 16.95
N ASN A 155 2.85 39.74 17.50
CA ASN A 155 4.20 39.89 16.95
C ASN A 155 4.97 38.55 16.91
N LEU A 156 4.92 37.77 18.00
CA LEU A 156 5.56 36.44 18.06
C LEU A 156 4.96 35.48 17.05
N ILE A 157 3.62 35.41 17.01
CA ILE A 157 2.89 34.54 16.08
C ILE A 157 3.22 34.90 14.63
N ASN A 158 3.18 36.19 14.27
CA ASN A 158 3.46 36.65 12.91
C ASN A 158 4.93 36.39 12.52
N TYR A 159 5.87 36.61 13.44
CA TYR A 159 7.27 36.29 13.21
C TYR A 159 7.46 34.80 12.93
N CYS A 160 6.94 33.92 13.79
CA CYS A 160 7.04 32.47 13.59
C CYS A 160 6.36 32.02 12.29
N LYS A 161 5.16 32.53 11.98
CA LYS A 161 4.41 32.16 10.77
C LYS A 161 5.13 32.59 9.50
N SER A 162 5.84 33.72 9.51
CA SER A 162 6.65 34.18 8.38
C SER A 162 7.86 33.29 8.06
N GLN A 163 8.26 32.42 8.98
CA GLN A 163 9.35 31.48 8.76
C GLN A 163 8.83 30.19 8.11
N PHE A 164 9.64 29.63 7.20
CA PHE A 164 9.45 28.25 6.74
C PHE A 164 9.47 27.30 7.95
N TYR A 165 8.55 26.32 7.97
CA TYR A 165 8.24 25.56 9.18
C TYR A 165 9.46 24.92 9.89
N PRO A 166 10.51 24.40 9.20
CA PRO A 166 11.70 23.85 9.84
C PRO A 166 12.44 24.82 10.76
N TYR A 167 12.29 26.12 10.51
CA TYR A 167 13.03 27.16 11.23
C TYR A 167 12.22 27.78 12.37
N ARG A 168 10.94 27.38 12.54
CA ARG A 168 10.07 27.90 13.59
C ARG A 168 10.58 27.55 14.98
N SER A 169 10.69 28.58 15.80
CA SER A 169 11.04 28.45 17.22
C SER A 169 10.59 29.70 17.95
N LEU A 170 9.77 29.51 18.97
CA LEU A 170 9.28 30.57 19.83
C LEU A 170 10.41 31.20 20.64
N LYS A 171 11.40 30.39 21.07
CA LYS A 171 12.62 30.90 21.71
C LYS A 171 13.39 31.87 20.82
N LYS A 172 13.56 31.54 19.52
CA LYS A 172 14.22 32.44 18.56
C LYS A 172 13.41 33.72 18.32
N ALA A 173 12.08 33.61 18.28
CA ALA A 173 11.19 34.77 18.14
C ALA A 173 11.31 35.72 19.35
N ILE A 174 11.29 35.18 20.58
CA ILE A 174 11.51 35.96 21.81
C ILE A 174 12.87 36.65 21.76
N GLN A 175 13.94 35.94 21.41
CA GLN A 175 15.28 36.51 21.29
C GLN A 175 15.38 37.62 20.22
N HIS A 176 14.56 37.55 19.17
CA HIS A 176 14.50 38.59 18.15
C HIS A 176 13.90 39.90 18.71
N PHE A 177 12.73 39.83 19.35
CA PHE A 177 12.03 41.02 19.85
C PHE A 177 12.57 41.56 21.18
N ALA A 178 13.15 40.71 22.03
CA ALA A 178 13.79 41.15 23.27
C ALA A 178 14.96 42.12 23.03
N LYS A 179 15.50 42.22 21.81
CA LYS A 179 16.54 43.23 21.48
C LYS A 179 16.02 44.66 21.52
N SER A 180 14.73 44.88 21.25
CA SER A 180 14.10 46.20 21.18
C SER A 180 13.05 46.43 22.26
N ALA A 181 12.53 45.37 22.89
CA ALA A 181 11.46 45.45 23.89
C ALA A 181 11.60 44.35 24.96
N VAL A 182 12.68 44.37 25.75
CA VAL A 182 12.98 43.32 26.75
C VAL A 182 11.83 43.09 27.74
N GLU A 183 11.25 44.18 28.24
CA GLU A 183 10.24 44.16 29.31
C GLU A 183 9.00 43.36 28.89
N ASP A 184 8.57 43.50 27.63
CA ASP A 184 7.37 42.86 27.07
C ASP A 184 7.45 41.33 26.97
N TYR A 185 8.66 40.75 26.93
CA TYR A 185 8.84 39.30 26.72
C TYR A 185 9.57 38.59 27.87
N SER A 186 10.13 39.32 28.84
CA SER A 186 10.97 38.75 29.89
C SER A 186 10.23 37.75 30.80
N ALA A 187 9.04 38.10 31.26
CA ALA A 187 8.20 37.22 32.08
C ALA A 187 7.76 35.97 31.31
N PHE A 188 7.39 36.14 30.04
CA PHE A 188 7.03 35.03 29.17
C PHE A 188 8.21 34.10 28.87
N ALA A 189 9.41 34.63 28.66
CA ALA A 189 10.62 33.82 28.43
C ALA A 189 10.93 32.91 29.63
N LEU A 190 10.88 33.47 30.85
CA LEU A 190 11.08 32.70 32.09
C LEU A 190 10.00 31.64 32.29
N TRP A 191 8.75 31.99 32.00
CA TRP A 191 7.64 31.05 32.05
C TRP A 191 7.82 29.92 31.04
N LEU A 192 8.20 30.23 29.80
CA LEU A 192 8.40 29.24 28.74
C LEU A 192 9.55 28.27 29.05
N ASP A 193 10.62 28.75 29.67
CA ASP A 193 11.73 27.89 30.10
C ASP A 193 11.33 26.94 31.23
N LYS A 194 10.36 27.33 32.06
CA LYS A 194 9.86 26.53 33.18
C LYS A 194 8.76 25.55 32.77
N GLU A 195 7.75 26.02 32.06
CA GLU A 195 6.54 25.26 31.71
C GLU A 195 6.64 24.55 30.36
N GLY A 196 7.52 25.03 29.46
CA GLY A 196 7.66 24.50 28.11
C GLY A 196 6.56 24.97 27.16
N ILE A 197 6.60 24.41 25.94
CA ILE A 197 5.58 24.67 24.90
C ILE A 197 4.31 23.88 25.22
N VAL A 198 3.15 24.50 24.99
CA VAL A 198 1.86 23.81 25.01
C VAL A 198 1.79 22.85 23.82
N ASP A 199 1.77 21.55 24.11
CA ASP A 199 1.71 20.52 23.07
C ASP A 199 0.26 20.13 22.75
N LEU A 200 -0.37 20.97 21.92
CA LEU A 200 -1.75 20.75 21.47
C LEU A 200 -1.87 19.48 20.63
N LYS A 201 -0.86 19.17 19.81
CA LYS A 201 -0.81 17.94 19.01
C LYS A 201 -0.87 16.70 19.91
N ARG A 202 -0.07 16.67 20.99
CA ARG A 202 -0.11 15.58 21.97
C ARG A 202 -1.46 15.49 22.68
N LYS A 203 -2.04 16.62 23.11
CA LYS A 203 -3.35 16.66 23.76
C LYS A 203 -4.45 16.08 22.87
N ASP A 204 -4.52 16.47 21.61
CA ASP A 204 -5.50 15.98 20.64
C ASP A 204 -5.32 14.48 20.33
N ALA A 205 -4.07 14.03 20.20
CA ALA A 205 -3.76 12.62 20.00
C ALA A 205 -4.23 11.75 21.18
N ILE A 206 -3.94 12.17 22.42
CA ILE A 206 -4.39 11.49 23.65
C ILE A 206 -5.92 11.45 23.70
N MET A 207 -6.59 12.59 23.46
CA MET A 207 -8.05 12.68 23.50
C MET A 207 -8.73 11.69 22.55
N LEU A 208 -8.21 11.54 21.33
CA LEU A 208 -8.74 10.56 20.37
C LEU A 208 -8.51 9.12 20.83
N LEU A 209 -7.33 8.79 21.35
CA LEU A 209 -7.03 7.43 21.82
C LEU A 209 -7.87 7.05 23.05
N GLU A 210 -8.06 7.98 24.00
CA GLU A 210 -8.93 7.78 25.17
C GLU A 210 -10.39 7.61 24.75
N HIS A 211 -10.86 8.40 23.78
CA HIS A 211 -12.20 8.24 23.22
C HIS A 211 -12.42 6.84 22.63
N LEU A 212 -11.46 6.35 21.82
CA LEU A 212 -11.55 5.04 21.19
C LEU A 212 -11.40 3.87 22.18
N GLN A 213 -10.78 4.10 23.34
CA GLN A 213 -10.75 3.11 24.42
C GLN A 213 -12.15 2.89 25.02
N GLN A 214 -12.98 3.93 25.07
CA GLN A 214 -14.29 3.92 25.72
C GLN A 214 -15.43 3.54 24.76
N VAL A 215 -15.24 3.73 23.46
CA VAL A 215 -16.30 3.54 22.47
C VAL A 215 -16.18 2.16 21.82
N ALA A 216 -17.29 1.42 21.83
CA ALA A 216 -17.38 0.20 21.04
C ALA A 216 -17.27 0.54 19.54
N PRO A 217 -16.56 -0.28 18.74
CA PRO A 217 -16.43 -0.04 17.32
C PRO A 217 -17.80 0.03 16.67
N GLN A 218 -18.04 1.14 16.00
CA GLN A 218 -19.27 1.36 15.26
C GLN A 218 -19.08 0.88 13.83
N GLN A 219 -19.94 -0.03 13.37
CA GLN A 219 -20.07 -0.31 11.96
C GLN A 219 -20.60 0.95 11.27
N ILE A 220 -19.90 1.38 10.22
CA ILE A 220 -20.43 2.41 9.33
C ILE A 220 -21.43 1.71 8.41
N PRO A 221 -22.69 2.17 8.32
CA PRO A 221 -23.63 1.60 7.37
C PRO A 221 -23.06 1.73 5.96
N ALA A 222 -23.12 0.64 5.19
CA ALA A 222 -22.68 0.65 3.80
C ALA A 222 -23.42 1.76 3.04
N GLN A 223 -22.65 2.60 2.34
CA GLN A 223 -23.22 3.71 1.60
C GLN A 223 -23.90 3.21 0.32
N SER A 224 -25.04 3.81 -0.01
CA SER A 224 -25.85 3.42 -1.17
C SER A 224 -25.28 3.89 -2.50
N GLU A 225 -24.40 4.89 -2.50
CA GLU A 225 -23.74 5.42 -3.69
C GLU A 225 -22.22 5.47 -3.49
N PRO A 226 -21.41 5.17 -4.53
CA PRO A 226 -19.97 5.29 -4.45
C PRO A 226 -19.57 6.77 -4.36
N MET A 227 -18.88 7.14 -3.28
CA MET A 227 -18.29 8.46 -3.06
C MET A 227 -17.06 8.73 -3.93
N ASN A 228 -16.37 7.68 -4.39
CA ASN A 228 -15.03 7.74 -4.93
C ASN A 228 -14.98 7.22 -6.37
N PRO A 229 -15.01 8.11 -7.38
CA PRO A 229 -14.89 7.68 -8.76
C PRO A 229 -13.53 7.00 -9.00
N MET A 230 -13.58 5.79 -9.55
CA MET A 230 -12.38 5.01 -9.88
C MET A 230 -11.58 5.67 -11.01
N THR A 231 -10.55 6.42 -10.64
CA THR A 231 -9.61 7.04 -11.59
C THR A 231 -8.41 6.14 -11.89
N CYS A 232 -7.74 6.36 -13.03
CA CYS A 232 -6.51 5.65 -13.37
C CYS A 232 -5.43 5.76 -12.29
N PHE A 233 -5.26 6.94 -11.66
CA PHE A 233 -4.28 7.13 -10.59
C PHE A 233 -4.59 6.29 -9.35
N LEU A 234 -5.85 6.29 -8.90
CA LEU A 234 -6.28 5.48 -7.76
C LEU A 234 -6.08 3.99 -8.06
N ARG A 235 -6.45 3.55 -9.26
CA ARG A 235 -6.23 2.18 -9.73
C ARG A 235 -4.75 1.78 -9.68
N GLU A 236 -3.87 2.57 -10.27
CA GLU A 236 -2.43 2.25 -10.27
C GLU A 236 -1.88 2.22 -8.83
N LEU A 237 -2.35 3.13 -7.97
CA LEU A 237 -2.02 3.11 -6.55
C LEU A 237 -2.51 1.83 -5.86
N ILE A 238 -3.71 1.34 -6.18
CA ILE A 238 -4.24 0.09 -5.61
C ILE A 238 -3.38 -1.10 -6.01
N PHE A 239 -3.06 -1.23 -7.30
CA PHE A 239 -2.17 -2.30 -7.76
C PHE A 239 -0.83 -2.25 -7.03
N PHE A 240 -0.20 -1.07 -6.98
CA PHE A 240 1.08 -0.87 -6.32
C PHE A 240 1.01 -1.18 -4.81
N ALA A 241 0.01 -0.66 -4.11
CA ALA A 241 -0.14 -0.81 -2.66
C ALA A 241 -0.46 -2.26 -2.27
N ASN A 242 -1.28 -2.96 -3.05
CA ASN A 242 -1.61 -4.38 -2.83
C ASN A 242 -0.37 -5.28 -2.94
N THR A 243 0.61 -4.92 -3.76
CA THR A 243 1.85 -5.67 -3.96
C THR A 243 3.04 -5.16 -3.16
N THR A 244 2.87 -4.07 -2.42
CA THR A 244 3.94 -3.53 -1.57
C THR A 244 3.88 -4.23 -0.20
N PRO A 245 5.00 -4.71 0.36
CA PRO A 245 5.02 -5.28 1.71
C PRO A 245 4.99 -4.19 2.77
N PHE A 246 4.59 -4.52 4.00
CA PHE A 246 4.89 -3.63 5.14
C PHE A 246 6.41 -3.52 5.30
N ASN A 247 6.94 -2.33 5.50
CA ASN A 247 8.39 -2.08 5.59
C ASN A 247 8.88 -1.91 7.04
N TYR A 248 8.08 -2.34 8.02
CA TYR A 248 8.41 -2.29 9.43
C TYR A 248 8.01 -3.58 10.13
N ASP A 249 8.78 -3.95 11.15
CA ASP A 249 8.45 -5.09 11.99
C ASP A 249 7.48 -4.66 13.10
N ALA A 250 6.51 -5.51 13.41
CA ALA A 250 5.59 -5.36 14.54
C ALA A 250 5.10 -6.74 15.00
N ALA A 251 4.99 -6.93 16.31
CA ALA A 251 4.63 -8.23 16.89
C ALA A 251 3.23 -8.72 16.43
N TRP A 252 2.29 -7.78 16.28
CA TRP A 252 0.89 -8.02 15.90
C TRP A 252 0.69 -8.28 14.41
N LEU A 253 1.70 -8.05 13.54
CA LEU A 253 1.54 -8.33 12.11
C LEU A 253 1.22 -9.82 11.89
N PRO A 254 0.31 -10.16 10.95
CA PRO A 254 0.04 -11.55 10.64
C PRO A 254 1.28 -12.30 10.18
N GLU A 255 1.37 -13.59 10.48
CA GLU A 255 2.50 -14.43 10.05
C GLU A 255 2.71 -14.41 8.53
N LYS A 256 1.62 -14.34 7.74
CA LYS A 256 1.72 -14.19 6.27
C LYS A 256 2.47 -12.92 5.86
N ASP A 257 2.27 -11.79 6.54
CA ASP A 257 3.03 -10.56 6.25
C ASP A 257 4.47 -10.68 6.70
N LYS A 258 4.76 -11.28 7.86
CA LYS A 258 6.14 -11.52 8.30
C LYS A 258 6.91 -12.38 7.30
N LEU A 259 6.28 -13.42 6.76
CA LEU A 259 6.85 -14.27 5.71
C LEU A 259 7.07 -13.51 4.40
N LEU A 260 6.12 -12.65 4.00
CA LEU A 260 6.27 -11.78 2.83
C LEU A 260 7.40 -10.75 3.01
N GLN A 261 7.55 -10.18 4.20
CA GLN A 261 8.66 -9.30 4.56
C GLN A 261 9.99 -10.03 4.46
N GLU A 262 10.06 -11.25 4.98
CA GLU A 262 11.27 -12.06 4.92
C GLU A 262 11.62 -12.44 3.48
N LEU A 263 10.63 -12.85 2.68
CA LEU A 263 10.83 -13.12 1.26
C LEU A 263 11.34 -11.88 0.53
N HIS A 264 10.77 -10.71 0.80
CA HIS A 264 11.21 -9.45 0.21
C HIS A 264 12.65 -9.09 0.58
N LYS A 265 13.07 -9.36 1.83
CA LYS A 265 14.44 -9.12 2.33
C LYS A 265 15.44 -10.13 1.74
N GLN A 266 15.11 -11.42 1.73
CA GLN A 266 16.01 -12.51 1.32
C GLN A 266 16.11 -12.68 -0.18
N SER A 267 14.99 -12.58 -0.90
CA SER A 267 14.91 -12.79 -2.35
C SER A 267 13.94 -11.78 -3.00
N PRO A 268 14.38 -10.53 -3.23
CA PRO A 268 13.56 -9.49 -3.83
C PRO A 268 12.97 -9.88 -5.19
N LEU A 269 13.69 -10.69 -5.98
CA LEU A 269 13.23 -11.18 -7.28
C LEU A 269 12.11 -12.22 -7.14
N GLU A 270 12.18 -13.14 -6.18
CA GLU A 270 11.07 -14.05 -5.90
C GLU A 270 9.84 -13.29 -5.40
N TYR A 271 10.03 -12.31 -4.50
CA TYR A 271 8.95 -11.44 -4.07
C TYR A 271 8.32 -10.67 -5.24
N MET A 272 9.13 -10.15 -6.17
CA MET A 272 8.64 -9.47 -7.37
C MET A 272 7.76 -10.43 -8.21
N LEU A 273 8.11 -11.71 -8.36
CA LEU A 273 7.26 -12.67 -9.08
C LEU A 273 5.93 -12.93 -8.35
N VAL A 274 5.94 -12.98 -7.02
CA VAL A 274 4.71 -13.08 -6.20
C VAL A 274 3.81 -11.85 -6.38
N ALA A 275 4.40 -10.65 -6.33
CA ALA A 275 3.72 -9.39 -6.62
C ALA A 275 3.15 -9.33 -8.04
N GLU A 276 3.91 -9.84 -9.02
CA GLU A 276 3.48 -9.89 -10.42
C GLU A 276 2.29 -10.84 -10.60
N LEU A 277 2.35 -12.04 -10.01
CA LEU A 277 1.24 -12.98 -10.00
C LEU A 277 0.00 -12.36 -9.37
N ALA A 278 0.14 -11.68 -8.22
CA ALA A 278 -0.97 -10.96 -7.57
C ALA A 278 -1.58 -9.88 -8.47
N THR A 279 -0.75 -9.18 -9.24
CA THR A 279 -1.20 -8.16 -10.21
C THR A 279 -1.99 -8.78 -11.35
N PHE A 280 -1.50 -9.89 -11.91
CA PHE A 280 -2.21 -10.58 -12.99
C PHE A 280 -3.49 -11.27 -12.52
N LEU A 281 -3.54 -11.82 -11.31
CA LEU A 281 -4.77 -12.34 -10.72
C LEU A 281 -5.83 -11.23 -10.62
N GLN A 282 -5.45 -10.04 -10.14
CA GLN A 282 -6.36 -8.88 -10.10
C GLN A 282 -6.87 -8.50 -11.49
N ARG A 283 -6.02 -8.57 -12.52
CA ARG A 283 -6.42 -8.29 -13.91
C ARG A 283 -7.35 -9.35 -14.49
N LEU A 284 -7.12 -10.63 -14.20
CA LEU A 284 -8.03 -11.70 -14.62
C LEU A 284 -9.40 -11.56 -13.93
N ALA A 285 -9.43 -11.08 -12.68
CA ALA A 285 -10.66 -10.89 -11.92
C ALA A 285 -11.60 -9.86 -12.58
N ILE A 286 -11.09 -8.98 -13.43
CA ILE A 286 -11.92 -8.02 -14.19
C ILE A 286 -12.92 -8.75 -15.12
N PHE A 287 -12.57 -9.95 -15.60
CA PHE A 287 -13.45 -10.76 -16.47
C PHE A 287 -14.47 -11.60 -15.69
N SER A 288 -14.43 -11.55 -14.36
CA SER A 288 -15.38 -12.24 -13.50
C SER A 288 -16.73 -11.50 -13.47
N SER A 289 -17.68 -11.95 -14.31
CA SER A 289 -19.01 -11.33 -14.44
C SER A 289 -20.00 -11.80 -13.38
N GLN A 290 -20.94 -10.95 -12.97
CA GLN A 290 -22.13 -11.37 -12.19
C GLN A 290 -23.19 -12.12 -13.03
N ASP A 291 -23.09 -12.11 -14.37
CA ASP A 291 -24.15 -12.57 -15.28
C ASP A 291 -23.83 -13.77 -16.18
N LYS A 292 -22.62 -14.37 -16.11
CA LYS A 292 -22.34 -15.61 -16.86
C LYS A 292 -22.78 -16.81 -16.03
N LYS A 293 -23.62 -17.68 -16.60
CA LYS A 293 -23.83 -19.04 -16.07
C LYS A 293 -22.45 -19.68 -15.93
N LEU A 294 -22.03 -19.95 -14.69
CA LEU A 294 -20.78 -20.68 -14.46
C LEU A 294 -20.88 -22.01 -15.21
N ILE A 295 -19.93 -22.23 -16.11
CA ILE A 295 -19.73 -23.54 -16.72
C ILE A 295 -19.26 -24.46 -15.60
N ASP A 296 -19.86 -25.65 -15.52
CA ASP A 296 -19.47 -26.65 -14.53
C ASP A 296 -17.99 -27.03 -14.74
N ASN A 297 -17.17 -26.75 -13.72
CA ASN A 297 -15.74 -27.06 -13.76
C ASN A 297 -15.50 -28.56 -13.91
N ALA A 298 -16.41 -29.44 -13.48
CA ALA A 298 -16.25 -30.88 -13.68
C ALA A 298 -16.18 -31.25 -15.17
N VAL A 299 -16.99 -30.61 -16.01
CA VAL A 299 -17.00 -30.84 -17.47
C VAL A 299 -15.71 -30.32 -18.11
N LEU A 300 -15.23 -29.16 -17.66
CA LEU A 300 -13.97 -28.61 -18.16
C LEU A 300 -12.77 -29.48 -17.76
N LEU A 301 -12.75 -29.98 -16.52
CA LEU A 301 -11.69 -30.86 -16.02
C LEU A 301 -11.68 -32.22 -16.76
N ASP A 302 -12.84 -32.82 -17.02
CA ASP A 302 -12.95 -34.05 -17.84
C ASP A 302 -12.42 -33.82 -19.27
N TYR A 303 -12.72 -32.67 -19.88
CA TYR A 303 -12.16 -32.32 -21.18
C TYR A 303 -10.64 -32.12 -21.15
N ILE A 304 -10.12 -31.45 -20.12
CA ILE A 304 -8.68 -31.24 -19.89
C ILE A 304 -7.97 -32.59 -19.79
N GLU A 305 -8.50 -33.52 -19.00
CA GLU A 305 -7.94 -34.85 -18.82
C GLU A 305 -7.96 -35.65 -20.14
N LYS A 306 -9.11 -35.72 -20.82
CA LYS A 306 -9.27 -36.46 -22.08
C LYS A 306 -8.34 -35.99 -23.18
N ASN A 307 -8.03 -34.70 -23.24
CA ASN A 307 -7.19 -34.10 -24.26
C ASN A 307 -5.72 -33.91 -23.81
N GLN A 308 -5.36 -34.39 -22.62
CA GLN A 308 -4.01 -34.26 -22.05
C GLN A 308 -3.52 -32.80 -22.05
N LEU A 309 -4.42 -31.88 -21.65
CA LEU A 309 -4.09 -30.46 -21.49
C LEU A 309 -3.42 -30.21 -20.14
N TYR A 310 -2.87 -29.01 -19.95
CA TYR A 310 -2.31 -28.60 -18.67
C TYR A 310 -3.39 -28.66 -17.57
N SER A 311 -3.12 -29.38 -16.48
CA SER A 311 -4.04 -29.46 -15.35
C SER A 311 -3.91 -28.24 -14.44
N PRO A 312 -5.00 -27.46 -14.24
CA PRO A 312 -4.96 -26.31 -13.33
C PRO A 312 -4.77 -26.71 -11.87
N GLU A 313 -5.00 -27.98 -11.50
CA GLU A 313 -4.77 -28.47 -10.13
C GLU A 313 -3.28 -28.47 -9.75
N ILE A 314 -2.36 -28.41 -10.71
CA ILE A 314 -0.91 -28.38 -10.44
C ILE A 314 -0.53 -27.10 -9.67
N ASP A 315 -1.04 -25.94 -10.09
CA ASP A 315 -0.62 -24.64 -9.52
C ASP A 315 -1.76 -23.84 -8.90
N PHE A 316 -3.02 -24.13 -9.24
CA PHE A 316 -4.18 -23.32 -8.84
C PHE A 316 -5.14 -24.04 -7.91
N THR A 317 -4.71 -25.12 -7.25
CA THR A 317 -5.54 -25.83 -6.27
C THR A 317 -6.03 -24.92 -5.13
N VAL A 318 -5.23 -23.94 -4.67
CA VAL A 318 -5.71 -22.91 -3.71
C VAL A 318 -6.99 -22.24 -4.18
N CYS A 319 -7.12 -22.00 -5.50
CA CYS A 319 -8.21 -21.22 -6.04
C CYS A 319 -9.51 -22.03 -6.17
N LYS A 320 -9.43 -23.36 -6.24
CA LYS A 320 -10.55 -24.26 -6.54
C LYS A 320 -11.70 -24.16 -5.53
N ASP A 321 -11.39 -24.00 -4.25
CA ASP A 321 -12.40 -23.93 -3.18
C ASP A 321 -12.42 -22.56 -2.48
N HIS A 322 -11.66 -21.58 -2.98
CA HIS A 322 -11.56 -20.27 -2.35
C HIS A 322 -12.75 -19.37 -2.73
N PRO A 323 -13.51 -18.81 -1.77
CA PRO A 323 -14.74 -18.06 -2.05
C PRO A 323 -14.57 -16.90 -3.04
N HIS A 324 -13.42 -16.23 -3.00
CA HIS A 324 -13.12 -15.11 -3.89
C HIS A 324 -12.33 -15.48 -5.15
N LEU A 325 -11.77 -16.70 -5.23
CA LEU A 325 -10.95 -17.13 -6.38
C LEU A 325 -11.57 -18.24 -7.22
N ILE A 326 -12.71 -18.81 -6.81
CA ILE A 326 -13.46 -19.83 -7.57
C ILE A 326 -13.80 -19.34 -9.00
N GLU A 327 -14.18 -18.06 -9.14
CA GLU A 327 -14.46 -17.46 -10.45
C GLU A 327 -13.19 -17.37 -11.31
N LEU A 328 -12.05 -17.03 -10.70
CA LEU A 328 -10.74 -17.01 -11.37
C LEU A 328 -10.33 -18.42 -11.82
N TYR A 329 -10.51 -19.42 -10.96
CA TYR A 329 -10.23 -20.82 -11.28
C TYR A 329 -11.06 -21.29 -12.49
N SER A 330 -12.33 -20.89 -12.54
CA SER A 330 -13.22 -21.21 -13.66
C SER A 330 -12.77 -20.54 -14.96
N LEU A 331 -12.34 -19.27 -14.91
CA LEU A 331 -11.77 -18.57 -16.07
C LEU A 331 -10.48 -19.21 -16.57
N ILE A 332 -9.62 -19.71 -15.67
CA ILE A 332 -8.40 -20.45 -16.01
C ILE A 332 -8.76 -21.76 -16.72
N CYS A 333 -9.69 -22.55 -16.16
CA CYS A 333 -10.14 -23.81 -16.78
C CYS A 333 -10.69 -23.58 -18.20
N GLN A 334 -11.53 -22.56 -18.37
CA GLN A 334 -12.07 -22.19 -19.68
C GLN A 334 -10.97 -21.84 -20.68
N ALA A 335 -10.00 -21.02 -20.26
CA ALA A 335 -8.90 -20.63 -21.13
C ALA A 335 -7.99 -21.79 -21.50
N ILE A 336 -7.73 -22.73 -20.58
CA ILE A 336 -6.97 -23.96 -20.87
C ILE A 336 -7.67 -24.75 -21.97
N CYS A 337 -8.98 -24.98 -21.85
CA CYS A 337 -9.76 -25.71 -22.85
C CYS A 337 -9.77 -25.00 -24.21
N LEU A 338 -10.06 -23.69 -24.23
CA LEU A 338 -10.21 -22.92 -25.47
C LEU A 338 -8.88 -22.76 -26.22
N ASN A 339 -7.78 -22.56 -25.50
CA ASN A 339 -6.45 -22.47 -26.09
C ASN A 339 -5.83 -23.83 -26.43
N HIS A 340 -6.45 -24.94 -26.02
CA HIS A 340 -5.82 -26.26 -26.01
C HIS A 340 -4.43 -26.21 -25.35
N LEU A 341 -4.32 -25.52 -24.21
CA LEU A 341 -3.04 -25.22 -23.57
C LEU A 341 -2.44 -26.50 -22.98
N LYS A 342 -1.26 -26.91 -23.47
CA LYS A 342 -0.53 -28.09 -22.99
C LYS A 342 0.67 -27.72 -22.11
N THR A 343 1.14 -28.68 -21.33
CA THR A 343 2.33 -28.52 -20.49
C THR A 343 3.58 -28.23 -21.32
N GLU A 344 3.74 -28.90 -22.47
CA GLU A 344 4.89 -28.69 -23.36
C GLU A 344 4.91 -27.26 -23.91
N THR A 345 3.74 -26.71 -24.23
CA THR A 345 3.62 -25.31 -24.64
C THR A 345 4.07 -24.36 -23.54
N LEU A 346 3.74 -24.63 -22.27
CA LEU A 346 4.21 -23.81 -21.16
C LEU A 346 5.73 -23.92 -20.98
N GLU A 347 6.29 -25.12 -21.11
CA GLU A 347 7.72 -25.38 -21.01
C GLU A 347 8.54 -24.63 -22.07
N GLU A 348 8.02 -24.47 -23.28
CA GLU A 348 8.65 -23.67 -24.34
C GLU A 348 8.74 -22.17 -23.98
N TYR A 349 7.78 -21.65 -23.23
CA TYR A 349 7.71 -20.23 -22.85
C TYR A 349 8.41 -19.93 -21.51
N LEU A 350 8.67 -20.94 -20.67
CA LEU A 350 9.35 -20.75 -19.37
C LEU A 350 10.71 -20.03 -19.47
N PRO A 351 11.62 -20.39 -20.40
CA PRO A 351 12.87 -19.67 -20.55
C PRO A 351 12.66 -18.23 -21.06
N ALA A 352 11.59 -17.97 -21.83
CA ALA A 352 11.25 -16.64 -22.33
C ALA A 352 10.87 -15.68 -21.19
N ILE A 353 9.99 -16.12 -20.28
CA ILE A 353 9.56 -15.31 -19.13
C ILE A 353 10.68 -15.15 -18.09
N ALA A 354 11.48 -16.19 -17.85
CA ALA A 354 12.66 -16.10 -16.97
C ALA A 354 13.68 -15.06 -17.49
N HIS A 355 13.94 -15.09 -18.80
CA HIS A 355 14.79 -14.10 -19.47
C HIS A 355 14.16 -12.70 -19.47
N TYR A 356 12.83 -12.62 -19.64
CA TYR A 356 12.08 -11.36 -19.55
C TYR A 356 12.20 -10.71 -18.19
N TYR A 357 12.28 -11.44 -17.09
CA TYR A 357 12.54 -10.90 -15.75
C TYR A 357 14.03 -10.79 -15.39
N ALA A 358 14.94 -11.22 -16.28
CA ALA A 358 16.39 -11.27 -16.05
C ALA A 358 16.75 -12.04 -14.76
N LEU A 359 16.09 -13.18 -14.55
CA LEU A 359 16.35 -14.01 -13.39
C LEU A 359 17.71 -14.70 -13.49
N PRO A 360 18.53 -14.69 -12.41
CA PRO A 360 19.73 -15.51 -12.32
C PRO A 360 19.40 -17.00 -12.47
N GLN A 361 20.25 -17.76 -13.15
CA GLN A 361 20.01 -19.19 -13.42
C GLN A 361 19.74 -20.02 -12.15
N ALA A 362 20.39 -19.67 -11.03
CA ALA A 362 20.17 -20.31 -9.74
C ALA A 362 18.73 -20.12 -9.21
N LEU A 363 18.09 -18.99 -9.52
CA LEU A 363 16.69 -18.72 -9.14
C LEU A 363 15.68 -19.29 -10.12
N VAL A 364 16.03 -19.41 -11.40
CA VAL A 364 15.11 -19.94 -12.43
C VAL A 364 14.55 -21.30 -12.03
N VAL A 365 15.39 -22.20 -11.52
CA VAL A 365 14.96 -23.54 -11.08
C VAL A 365 13.95 -23.46 -9.94
N ASN A 366 14.19 -22.59 -8.95
CA ASN A 366 13.28 -22.41 -7.80
C ASN A 366 11.99 -21.68 -8.19
N CYS A 367 12.03 -20.87 -9.25
CA CYS A 367 10.91 -20.04 -9.69
C CYS A 367 10.10 -20.65 -10.85
N GLN A 368 10.45 -21.82 -11.37
CA GLN A 368 9.77 -22.41 -12.54
C GLN A 368 8.25 -22.47 -12.37
N GLN A 369 7.80 -22.83 -11.18
CA GLN A 369 6.40 -22.97 -10.87
C GLN A 369 5.66 -21.63 -10.89
N ILE A 370 6.17 -20.59 -10.22
CA ILE A 370 5.53 -19.28 -10.23
C ILE A 370 5.57 -18.64 -11.63
N LEU A 371 6.64 -18.88 -12.39
CA LEU A 371 6.73 -18.45 -13.80
C LEU A 371 5.66 -19.14 -14.66
N ARG A 372 5.45 -20.46 -14.46
CA ARG A 372 4.37 -21.20 -15.14
C ARG A 372 3.00 -20.67 -14.75
N ALA A 373 2.76 -20.42 -13.47
CA ALA A 373 1.50 -19.83 -13.00
C ALA A 373 1.26 -18.46 -13.66
N ILE A 374 2.28 -17.58 -13.71
CA ILE A 374 2.18 -16.29 -14.40
C ILE A 374 1.85 -16.47 -15.89
N LEU A 375 2.50 -17.41 -16.59
CA LEU A 375 2.21 -17.71 -18.00
C LEU A 375 0.77 -18.18 -18.21
N VAL A 376 0.27 -19.08 -17.36
CA VAL A 376 -1.12 -19.57 -17.42
C VAL A 376 -2.10 -18.41 -17.24
N ILE A 377 -1.86 -17.50 -16.28
CA ILE A 377 -2.72 -16.33 -16.09
C ILE A 377 -2.64 -15.37 -17.28
N ILE A 378 -1.44 -15.11 -17.83
CA ILE A 378 -1.26 -14.29 -19.03
C ILE A 378 -2.07 -14.87 -20.19
N PHE A 379 -1.94 -16.17 -20.48
CA PHE A 379 -2.70 -16.81 -21.57
C PHE A 379 -4.20 -16.82 -21.29
N SER A 380 -4.59 -16.96 -20.02
CA SER A 380 -6.00 -16.87 -19.62
C SER A 380 -6.58 -15.49 -19.90
N ILE A 381 -5.89 -14.43 -19.49
CA ILE A 381 -6.32 -13.06 -19.74
C ILE A 381 -6.37 -12.77 -21.25
N ASN A 382 -5.35 -13.18 -22.01
CA ASN A 382 -5.36 -13.00 -23.47
C ASN A 382 -6.56 -13.68 -24.13
N GLN A 383 -6.93 -14.88 -23.67
CA GLN A 383 -8.09 -15.59 -24.22
C GLN A 383 -9.41 -14.90 -23.90
N HIS A 384 -9.58 -14.38 -22.69
CA HIS A 384 -10.79 -13.63 -22.30
C HIS A 384 -10.83 -12.22 -22.89
N LEU A 385 -9.68 -11.71 -23.34
CA LEU A 385 -9.55 -10.42 -23.99
C LEU A 385 -9.94 -10.39 -25.46
N GLU A 386 -10.09 -11.53 -26.15
CA GLU A 386 -10.26 -11.61 -27.61
C GLU A 386 -11.46 -10.78 -28.10
N LEU A 387 -11.24 -9.47 -28.24
CA LEU A 387 -12.13 -8.49 -28.83
C LEU A 387 -11.83 -8.48 -30.33
N PRO A 388 -12.82 -8.74 -31.20
CA PRO A 388 -12.63 -8.64 -32.63
C PRO A 388 -12.08 -7.25 -33.01
N GLY A 389 -10.92 -7.21 -33.68
CA GLY A 389 -10.35 -5.98 -34.24
C GLY A 389 -9.33 -5.21 -33.39
N LEU A 390 -8.97 -5.70 -32.19
CA LEU A 390 -7.91 -5.08 -31.38
C LEU A 390 -6.53 -5.63 -31.77
N SER A 391 -5.80 -4.94 -32.65
CA SER A 391 -4.42 -5.30 -33.01
C SER A 391 -3.40 -4.46 -32.23
N ILE A 392 -2.42 -5.10 -31.60
CA ILE A 392 -1.32 -4.37 -30.96
C ILE A 392 -0.46 -3.70 -32.04
N SER A 393 -0.34 -2.37 -31.95
CA SER A 393 0.55 -1.62 -32.84
C SER A 393 1.98 -2.15 -32.72
N PRO A 394 2.68 -2.42 -33.83
CA PRO A 394 4.10 -2.80 -33.80
C PRO A 394 4.99 -1.79 -33.05
N LYS A 395 4.57 -0.53 -32.99
CA LYS A 395 5.25 0.54 -32.24
C LYS A 395 5.25 0.28 -30.74
N LEU A 396 4.23 -0.40 -30.20
CA LEU A 396 4.13 -0.69 -28.77
C LEU A 396 5.25 -1.61 -28.29
N LEU A 397 5.58 -2.64 -29.07
CA LEU A 397 6.72 -3.53 -28.78
C LEU A 397 8.04 -2.73 -28.70
N SER A 398 8.27 -1.82 -29.66
CA SER A 398 9.48 -0.99 -29.65
C SER A 398 9.54 -0.06 -28.43
N HIS A 399 8.39 0.48 -28.01
CA HIS A 399 8.28 1.32 -26.83
C HIS A 399 8.55 0.52 -25.56
N HIS A 400 7.94 -0.65 -25.44
CA HIS A 400 8.12 -1.54 -24.30
C HIS A 400 9.58 -2.02 -24.16
N LEU A 401 10.23 -2.41 -25.27
CA LEU A 401 11.66 -2.74 -25.28
C LEU A 401 12.53 -1.56 -24.81
N LYS A 402 12.19 -0.32 -25.19
CA LYS A 402 12.86 0.89 -24.69
C LYS A 402 12.62 1.10 -23.19
N GLN A 403 11.42 0.81 -22.70
CA GLN A 403 11.10 0.86 -21.27
C GLN A 403 11.92 -0.16 -20.49
N ILE A 404 12.00 -1.42 -20.93
CA ILE A 404 12.82 -2.47 -20.29
C ILE A 404 14.27 -2.02 -20.19
N LYS A 405 14.85 -1.48 -21.29
CA LYS A 405 16.21 -0.93 -21.28
C LYS A 405 16.39 0.12 -20.19
N ASN A 406 15.44 1.05 -20.08
CA ASN A 406 15.51 2.15 -19.11
C ASN A 406 15.32 1.65 -17.67
N TRP A 407 14.33 0.81 -17.42
CA TRP A 407 14.03 0.23 -16.09
C TRP A 407 15.20 -0.58 -15.54
N ARG A 408 15.98 -1.20 -16.42
CA ARG A 408 17.18 -1.97 -16.04
C ARG A 408 18.47 -1.18 -16.04
N HIS A 409 18.40 0.11 -16.39
CA HIS A 409 19.58 0.96 -16.55
C HIS A 409 20.64 0.36 -17.49
N TYR A 410 20.22 -0.38 -18.53
CA TYR A 410 21.15 -0.99 -19.47
C TYR A 410 21.74 0.05 -20.43
N SER A 411 23.05 -0.06 -20.67
CA SER A 411 23.69 0.58 -21.82
C SER A 411 23.12 0.01 -23.12
N THR A 412 23.37 0.69 -24.24
CA THR A 412 22.93 0.18 -25.56
C THR A 412 23.54 -1.18 -25.88
N GLU A 413 24.80 -1.42 -25.50
CA GLU A 413 25.48 -2.69 -25.75
C GLU A 413 24.97 -3.81 -24.84
N GLN A 414 24.75 -3.52 -23.55
CA GLN A 414 24.14 -4.48 -22.61
C GLN A 414 22.74 -4.91 -23.08
N PHE A 415 21.93 -3.96 -23.56
CA PHE A 415 20.60 -4.26 -24.06
C PHE A 415 20.60 -5.09 -25.34
N LYS A 416 21.50 -4.80 -26.28
CA LYS A 416 21.70 -5.64 -27.48
C LYS A 416 22.12 -7.05 -27.10
N HIS A 417 23.08 -7.17 -26.19
CA HIS A 417 23.56 -8.47 -25.71
C HIS A 417 22.42 -9.27 -25.06
N TRP A 418 21.65 -8.66 -24.16
CA TRP A 418 20.45 -9.28 -23.57
C TRP A 418 19.46 -9.78 -24.64
N LEU A 419 19.14 -8.96 -25.66
CA LEU A 419 18.27 -9.39 -26.77
C LEU A 419 18.85 -10.53 -27.62
N HIS A 420 20.18 -10.63 -27.71
CA HIS A 420 20.86 -11.70 -28.44
C HIS A 420 20.93 -13.01 -27.65
N GLU A 421 20.98 -12.94 -26.32
CA GLU A 421 21.05 -14.09 -25.41
C GLU A 421 19.68 -14.67 -25.02
N THR A 422 18.62 -14.30 -25.74
CA THR A 422 17.30 -14.89 -25.50
C THR A 422 17.35 -16.41 -25.68
N PRO A 423 16.98 -17.22 -24.66
CA PRO A 423 17.16 -18.68 -24.67
C PRO A 423 16.10 -19.43 -25.49
N VAL A 424 15.26 -18.72 -26.24
CA VAL A 424 14.19 -19.27 -27.09
C VAL A 424 14.25 -18.67 -28.48
N SER A 425 13.50 -19.24 -29.42
CA SER A 425 13.40 -18.66 -30.76
C SER A 425 12.85 -17.23 -30.72
N ARG A 426 13.26 -16.40 -31.68
CA ARG A 426 12.73 -15.02 -31.82
C ARG A 426 11.21 -14.98 -31.94
N GLN A 427 10.61 -16.00 -32.56
CA GLN A 427 9.17 -16.12 -32.71
C GLN A 427 8.48 -16.31 -31.36
N ILE A 428 8.97 -17.24 -30.52
CA ILE A 428 8.42 -17.50 -29.18
C ILE A 428 8.58 -16.25 -28.30
N PHE A 429 9.78 -15.66 -28.26
CA PHE A 429 10.00 -14.47 -27.43
C PHE A 429 9.14 -13.29 -27.85
N LYS A 430 9.00 -13.06 -29.17
CA LYS A 430 8.11 -12.02 -29.69
C LYS A 430 6.65 -12.31 -29.30
N SER A 431 6.18 -13.55 -29.49
CA SER A 431 4.83 -13.96 -29.08
C SER A 431 4.59 -13.71 -27.60
N PHE A 432 5.53 -14.11 -26.74
CA PHE A 432 5.48 -13.86 -25.30
C PHE A 432 5.35 -12.37 -24.99
N LEU A 433 6.21 -11.52 -25.58
CA LEU A 433 6.17 -10.08 -25.34
C LEU A 433 4.82 -9.47 -25.76
N TYR A 434 4.24 -9.89 -26.88
CA TYR A 434 2.92 -9.42 -27.28
C TYR A 434 1.85 -9.81 -26.25
N SER A 435 1.79 -11.08 -25.85
CA SER A 435 0.85 -11.58 -24.85
C SER A 435 1.02 -10.87 -23.50
N TYR A 436 2.26 -10.64 -23.07
CA TYR A 436 2.57 -9.91 -21.84
C TYR A 436 2.12 -8.44 -21.91
N ILE A 437 2.46 -7.73 -22.99
CA ILE A 437 2.08 -6.32 -23.19
C ILE A 437 0.56 -6.18 -23.25
N GLN A 438 -0.13 -7.09 -23.94
CA GLN A 438 -1.59 -7.10 -24.02
C GLN A 438 -2.21 -7.21 -22.63
N THR A 439 -1.75 -8.22 -21.87
CA THR A 439 -2.21 -8.51 -20.51
C THR A 439 -1.92 -7.35 -19.57
N SER A 440 -0.72 -6.77 -19.66
CA SER A 440 -0.34 -5.64 -18.81
C SER A 440 -1.09 -4.35 -19.13
N SER A 441 -1.62 -4.25 -20.35
CA SER A 441 -2.42 -3.12 -20.80
C SER A 441 -3.93 -3.30 -20.59
N VAL A 442 -4.36 -4.41 -19.96
CA VAL A 442 -5.77 -4.62 -19.63
C VAL A 442 -6.21 -3.65 -18.55
N TYR A 443 -6.87 -2.59 -19.00
CA TYR A 443 -7.51 -1.60 -18.15
C TYR A 443 -8.95 -1.43 -18.66
N LEU A 444 -9.80 -2.43 -18.47
CA LEU A 444 -11.23 -2.21 -18.71
C LEU A 444 -11.68 -1.06 -17.81
N LEU A 445 -12.15 0.01 -18.45
CA LEU A 445 -12.55 1.25 -17.80
C LEU A 445 -13.66 0.94 -16.79
N GLY A 446 -13.36 1.02 -15.49
CA GLY A 446 -14.37 1.11 -14.43
C GLY A 446 -14.74 -0.15 -13.65
N THR A 447 -14.07 -1.29 -13.81
CA THR A 447 -14.53 -2.58 -13.19
C THR A 447 -13.48 -3.32 -12.37
N ILE A 448 -12.73 -2.62 -11.50
CA ILE A 448 -12.04 -3.34 -10.42
C ILE A 448 -13.06 -3.58 -9.33
N LYS A 449 -13.39 -4.86 -9.08
CA LYS A 449 -14.12 -5.26 -7.88
C LYS A 449 -13.23 -4.90 -6.67
N MET A 450 -13.54 -3.79 -6.01
CA MET A 450 -12.75 -3.26 -4.90
C MET A 450 -12.89 -4.05 -3.60
N ASN A 451 -13.71 -5.10 -3.55
CA ASN A 451 -14.12 -5.70 -2.28
C ASN A 451 -13.16 -6.81 -1.78
N TYR A 452 -11.99 -6.95 -2.40
CA TYR A 452 -11.01 -7.98 -2.04
C TYR A 452 -9.58 -7.43 -2.08
N TYR A 453 -8.85 -7.59 -0.98
CA TYR A 453 -7.54 -6.97 -0.75
C TYR A 453 -6.42 -7.98 -0.43
N GLN A 454 -6.71 -9.28 -0.43
CA GLN A 454 -5.77 -10.33 -0.01
C GLN A 454 -4.97 -10.96 -1.17
N TRP A 455 -4.95 -10.33 -2.35
CA TRP A 455 -4.31 -10.80 -3.57
C TRP A 455 -2.86 -11.30 -3.40
N ILE A 456 -2.06 -10.57 -2.63
CA ILE A 456 -0.66 -10.94 -2.38
C ILE A 456 -0.53 -12.18 -1.50
N TYR A 457 -1.47 -12.41 -0.58
CA TYR A 457 -1.51 -13.65 0.22
C TYR A 457 -1.87 -14.85 -0.65
N ASP A 458 -2.75 -14.68 -1.62
CA ASP A 458 -3.14 -15.77 -2.52
C ASP A 458 -2.01 -16.12 -3.49
N ALA A 459 -1.39 -15.11 -4.09
CA ALA A 459 -0.20 -15.29 -4.93
C ALA A 459 0.93 -15.96 -4.13
N TYR A 460 1.14 -15.56 -2.88
CA TYR A 460 2.09 -16.21 -2.00
C TYR A 460 1.71 -17.66 -1.69
N SER A 461 0.42 -17.95 -1.50
CA SER A 461 -0.06 -19.31 -1.24
C SER A 461 0.12 -20.22 -2.46
N ILE A 462 -0.14 -19.72 -3.67
CA ILE A 462 0.14 -20.41 -4.95
C ILE A 462 1.65 -20.70 -5.09
N HIS A 463 2.49 -19.75 -4.71
CA HIS A 463 3.94 -19.92 -4.70
C HIS A 463 4.42 -20.94 -3.64
N ASN A 464 3.84 -20.92 -2.43
CA ASN A 464 4.30 -21.72 -1.31
C ASN A 464 3.76 -23.14 -1.25
N GLN A 465 2.55 -23.41 -1.76
CA GLN A 465 1.95 -24.76 -1.75
C GLN A 465 2.95 -25.82 -2.25
N THR A 466 3.84 -25.42 -3.15
CA THR A 466 4.70 -26.33 -3.89
C THR A 466 6.12 -26.37 -3.33
N ARG A 467 6.52 -25.42 -2.48
CA ARG A 467 7.81 -25.50 -1.77
C ARG A 467 7.83 -26.71 -0.84
N LEU A 468 6.70 -27.02 -0.19
CA LEU A 468 6.50 -28.21 0.65
C LEU A 468 6.54 -29.52 -0.16
N PHE A 469 5.88 -29.60 -1.32
CA PHE A 469 5.98 -30.80 -2.19
C PHE A 469 7.41 -31.01 -2.74
N SER A 470 8.13 -29.94 -3.07
CA SER A 470 9.53 -30.03 -3.52
C SER A 470 10.51 -30.45 -2.41
N LEU A 471 10.24 -30.10 -1.14
CA LEU A 471 11.05 -30.51 0.01
C LEU A 471 10.78 -31.96 0.38
N LEU A 472 9.51 -32.39 0.42
CA LEU A 472 9.13 -33.77 0.68
C LEU A 472 9.69 -34.73 -0.37
N SER A 473 9.58 -34.37 -1.67
CA SER A 473 10.17 -35.17 -2.75
C SER A 473 11.71 -35.25 -2.69
N ARG A 474 12.39 -34.22 -2.18
CA ARG A 474 13.86 -34.24 -1.96
C ARG A 474 14.26 -35.09 -0.75
N GLU A 475 13.47 -35.09 0.32
CA GLU A 475 13.67 -35.95 1.49
C GLU A 475 13.40 -37.42 1.15
N GLU A 476 12.39 -37.72 0.36
CA GLU A 476 12.10 -39.08 -0.14
C GLU A 476 13.21 -39.61 -1.04
N VAL A 477 13.73 -38.79 -1.98
CA VAL A 477 14.87 -39.16 -2.84
C VAL A 477 16.19 -39.27 -2.04
N ALA A 478 16.36 -38.50 -0.98
CA ALA A 478 17.51 -38.64 -0.07
C ALA A 478 17.42 -39.89 0.80
N ALA A 479 16.22 -40.27 1.23
CA ALA A 479 15.94 -41.50 1.97
C ALA A 479 16.17 -42.75 1.09
N GLU A 480 15.75 -42.74 -0.18
CA GLU A 480 16.02 -43.84 -1.13
C GLU A 480 17.50 -43.99 -1.47
N ARG A 481 18.27 -42.90 -1.45
CA ARG A 481 19.73 -42.93 -1.67
C ARG A 481 20.54 -43.37 -0.46
N THR A 482 19.98 -43.29 0.74
CA THR A 482 20.61 -43.80 1.97
C THR A 482 20.19 -45.24 2.30
N ALA A 483 19.14 -45.74 1.65
CA ALA A 483 18.68 -47.13 1.73
C ALA A 483 19.28 -48.07 0.65
N LYS A 484 20.05 -47.53 -0.30
CA LYS A 484 20.90 -48.29 -1.26
C LYS A 484 22.36 -48.15 -0.87
#